data_AF-K0J4V2-F1
#
_entry.id   AF-K0J4V2-F1
#
_cell.length_a   1.000
_cell.length_b   1.000
_cell.length_c   1.000
_cell.angle_alpha   90.00
_cell.angle_beta   90.00
_cell.angle_gamma   90.00
#
_symmetry.space_group_name_H-M   'P 1'
#
loop_
_entity.id
_entity.type
_entity.pdbx_description
1 polymer ?
#
loop_
_entity_poly.entity_id
_entity_poly.type
_entity_poly.pdbx_seq_one_letter_code
_entity_poly.pdbx_strand_id
1 'polypeptide(L)'
;MGEKVELYLADSGAAIYLKNRQRSISKGLKAYSGRFWHKLKKAFYNGWFKGKNRLYSIKTFVLKYARDNPKEKVPCFKTFYRYIRQNALVIKPHDLPMMYRLSPRKNKHSKPKGHNKKVLGNSISTRPTEVLNRQEFGHWEADLVLGKKTKG
;
A
#
# COMPACT_ATOMS: atom_id res chain seq x y z
N MET A 1 35.85 18.71 -52.27
CA MET A 1 35.46 17.56 -51.41
C MET A 1 34.77 18.13 -50.19
N GLY A 2 33.50 17.80 -49.94
CA GLY A 2 32.68 18.48 -48.93
C GLY A 2 33.11 18.21 -47.50
N GLU A 3 33.17 19.27 -46.67
CA GLU A 3 33.44 19.17 -45.24
C GLU A 3 32.30 18.47 -44.50
N LYS A 4 32.68 17.56 -43.62
CA LYS A 4 31.74 16.79 -42.80
C LYS A 4 31.52 17.56 -41.50
N VAL A 5 30.35 18.18 -41.36
CA VAL A 5 29.97 18.93 -40.15
C VAL A 5 29.18 18.03 -39.21
N GLU A 6 29.65 17.86 -37.98
CA GLU A 6 28.89 17.18 -36.92
C GLU A 6 27.98 18.18 -36.20
N LEU A 7 26.67 18.03 -36.41
CA LEU A 7 25.64 18.87 -35.80
C LEU A 7 25.00 18.16 -34.59
N TYR A 8 25.09 18.78 -33.41
CA TYR A 8 24.43 18.28 -32.20
C TYR A 8 22.94 18.68 -32.21
N LEU A 9 22.06 17.68 -32.37
CA LEU A 9 20.59 17.86 -32.34
C LEU A 9 20.03 17.47 -30.96
N ALA A 10 19.86 18.44 -30.07
CA ALA A 10 19.37 18.22 -28.70
C ALA A 10 18.00 17.49 -28.65
N ASP A 11 17.13 17.73 -29.62
CA ASP A 11 15.77 17.15 -29.66
C ASP A 11 15.73 15.66 -30.05
N SER A 12 16.81 15.15 -30.65
CA SER A 12 16.87 13.77 -31.13
C SER A 12 16.69 12.75 -29.98
N GLY A 13 17.32 13.01 -28.84
CA GLY A 13 17.22 12.15 -27.65
C GLY A 13 15.81 12.13 -27.06
N ALA A 14 15.15 13.28 -26.96
CA ALA A 14 13.78 13.40 -26.49
C ALA A 14 12.80 12.68 -27.43
N ALA A 15 12.96 12.84 -28.75
CA ALA A 15 12.14 12.17 -29.75
C ALA A 15 12.25 10.63 -29.67
N ILE A 16 13.48 10.11 -29.54
CA ILE A 16 13.72 8.66 -29.37
C ILE A 16 13.11 8.17 -28.06
N TYR A 17 13.29 8.92 -26.96
CA TYR A 17 12.72 8.59 -25.67
C TYR A 17 11.19 8.48 -25.74
N LEU A 18 10.51 9.46 -26.33
CA LEU A 18 9.04 9.45 -26.46
C LEU A 18 8.56 8.28 -27.31
N LYS A 19 9.24 7.98 -28.42
CA LYS A 19 8.94 6.83 -29.27
C LYS A 19 9.06 5.50 -28.52
N ASN A 20 10.10 5.34 -27.70
CA ASN A 20 10.29 4.15 -26.86
C ASN A 20 9.27 4.10 -25.72
N ARG A 21 8.92 5.24 -25.12
CA ARG A 21 7.97 5.35 -24.03
C ARG A 21 6.56 4.89 -24.44
N GLN A 22 6.14 5.22 -25.66
CA GLN A 22 4.87 4.73 -26.24
C GLN A 22 4.79 3.20 -26.30
N ARG A 23 5.92 2.52 -26.50
CA ARG A 23 6.00 1.05 -26.54
C ARG A 23 6.10 0.43 -25.14
N SER A 24 6.52 1.21 -24.14
CA SER A 24 6.71 0.79 -22.75
C SER A 24 5.42 0.90 -21.93
N ILE A 25 4.34 0.30 -22.44
CA ILE A 25 3.03 0.31 -21.80
C ILE A 25 2.62 -1.12 -21.45
N SER A 26 1.89 -1.27 -20.35
CA SER A 26 1.33 -2.56 -19.97
C SER A 26 0.38 -3.08 -21.04
N LYS A 27 0.64 -4.30 -21.53
CA LYS A 27 -0.22 -5.00 -22.49
C LYS A 27 -1.56 -5.48 -21.88
N GLY A 28 -1.81 -5.21 -20.59
CA GLY A 28 -3.10 -5.46 -19.95
C GLY A 28 -3.51 -6.94 -19.93
N LEU A 29 -4.81 -7.20 -19.96
CA LEU A 29 -5.35 -8.57 -19.96
C LEU A 29 -4.97 -9.37 -21.21
N LYS A 30 -4.78 -8.67 -22.36
CA LYS A 30 -4.36 -9.25 -23.64
C LYS A 30 -2.96 -9.86 -23.58
N ALA A 31 -2.16 -9.52 -22.57
CA ALA A 31 -0.83 -10.06 -22.35
C ALA A 31 -0.82 -11.54 -21.90
N TYR A 32 -1.96 -12.06 -21.45
CA TYR A 32 -2.09 -13.34 -20.78
C TYR A 32 -2.98 -14.30 -21.57
N SER A 33 -2.85 -15.60 -21.28
CA SER A 33 -3.57 -16.68 -21.98
C SER A 33 -5.10 -16.48 -21.92
N GLY A 34 -5.76 -16.49 -23.08
CA GLY A 34 -7.22 -16.51 -23.18
C GLY A 34 -7.84 -17.75 -22.54
N ARG A 35 -7.14 -18.90 -22.62
CA ARG A 35 -7.58 -20.18 -22.01
C ARG A 35 -7.60 -20.09 -20.48
N PHE A 36 -6.61 -19.42 -19.89
CA PHE A 36 -6.59 -19.14 -18.46
C PHE A 36 -7.82 -18.32 -18.03
N TRP A 37 -8.13 -17.23 -18.74
CA TRP A 37 -9.28 -16.38 -18.42
C TRP A 37 -10.61 -17.13 -18.58
N HIS A 38 -10.74 -17.97 -19.60
CA HIS A 38 -11.93 -18.79 -19.80
C HIS A 38 -12.14 -19.78 -18.64
N LYS A 39 -11.10 -20.53 -18.26
CA LYS A 39 -11.16 -21.47 -17.12
C LYS A 39 -11.43 -20.76 -15.80
N LEU A 40 -10.85 -19.57 -15.59
CA LEU A 40 -11.12 -18.74 -14.42
C LEU A 40 -12.61 -18.35 -14.34
N LYS A 41 -13.19 -17.87 -15.44
CA LYS A 41 -14.63 -17.54 -15.50
C LYS A 41 -15.48 -18.76 -15.17
N LYS A 42 -15.18 -19.90 -15.78
CA LYS A 42 -15.90 -21.17 -15.50
C LYS A 42 -15.80 -21.56 -14.02
N ALA A 43 -14.61 -21.51 -13.43
CA ALA A 43 -14.41 -21.81 -12.00
C ALA A 43 -15.20 -20.85 -11.08
N PHE A 44 -15.29 -19.57 -11.46
CA PHE A 44 -16.07 -18.58 -10.71
C PHE A 44 -17.57 -18.86 -10.75
N TYR A 45 -18.13 -19.13 -11.94
CA TYR A 45 -19.54 -19.48 -12.08
C TYR A 45 -19.91 -20.80 -11.40
N ASN A 46 -18.98 -21.75 -11.37
CA ASN A 46 -19.12 -23.01 -10.61
C ASN A 46 -19.00 -22.81 -9.08
N GLY A 47 -18.82 -21.58 -8.59
CA GLY A 47 -18.81 -21.27 -7.16
C GLY A 47 -17.53 -21.65 -6.42
N TRP A 48 -16.43 -22.01 -7.11
CA TRP A 48 -15.22 -22.56 -6.47
C TRP A 48 -14.53 -21.60 -5.49
N PHE A 49 -14.78 -20.30 -5.63
CA PHE A 49 -14.17 -19.22 -4.84
C PHE A 49 -15.10 -18.63 -3.78
N LYS A 50 -16.39 -19.02 -3.77
CA LYS A 50 -17.44 -18.40 -2.94
C LYS A 50 -17.73 -19.24 -1.69
N GLY A 51 -18.15 -18.56 -0.62
CA GLY A 51 -18.67 -19.20 0.60
C GLY A 51 -17.62 -19.69 1.60
N LYS A 52 -18.11 -20.32 2.68
CA LYS A 52 -17.29 -20.90 3.76
C LYS A 52 -16.55 -22.17 3.31
N ASN A 53 -17.19 -22.98 2.45
CA ASN A 53 -16.65 -24.25 1.94
C ASN A 53 -16.02 -24.08 0.54
N ARG A 54 -15.20 -23.04 0.35
CA ARG A 54 -14.52 -22.80 -0.95
C ARG A 54 -13.53 -23.93 -1.25
N LEU A 55 -13.55 -24.47 -2.47
CA LEU A 55 -12.56 -25.46 -2.90
C LEU A 55 -11.16 -24.87 -3.05
N TYR A 56 -11.06 -23.64 -3.57
CA TYR A 56 -9.79 -22.99 -3.83
C TYR A 56 -9.81 -21.52 -3.39
N SER A 57 -8.65 -21.04 -2.94
CA SER A 57 -8.35 -19.60 -2.96
C SER A 57 -8.01 -19.18 -4.40
N ILE A 58 -8.20 -17.90 -4.74
CA ILE A 58 -7.71 -17.37 -6.02
C ILE A 58 -6.21 -17.65 -6.18
N LYS A 59 -5.43 -17.41 -5.12
CA LYS A 59 -3.97 -17.61 -5.15
C LYS A 59 -3.63 -19.06 -5.52
N THR A 60 -4.29 -20.01 -4.88
CA THR A 60 -4.03 -21.44 -5.11
C THR A 60 -4.46 -21.86 -6.50
N PHE A 61 -5.58 -21.34 -7.01
CA PHE A 61 -6.03 -21.60 -8.38
C PHE A 61 -5.03 -21.09 -9.42
N VAL A 62 -4.58 -19.84 -9.30
CA VAL A 62 -3.60 -19.25 -10.22
C VAL A 62 -2.29 -20.04 -10.21
N LEU A 63 -1.78 -20.39 -9.02
CA LEU A 63 -0.54 -21.16 -8.88
C LEU A 63 -0.68 -22.58 -9.43
N LYS A 64 -1.78 -23.27 -9.13
CA LYS A 64 -2.06 -24.61 -9.66
C LYS A 64 -2.14 -24.57 -11.19
N TYR A 65 -2.89 -23.62 -11.75
CA TYR A 65 -3.01 -23.47 -13.20
C TYR A 65 -1.66 -23.23 -13.88
N ALA A 66 -0.82 -22.36 -13.31
CA ALA A 66 0.50 -22.07 -13.85
C ALA A 66 1.44 -23.28 -13.81
N ARG A 67 1.34 -24.12 -12.77
CA ARG A 67 2.09 -25.39 -12.68
C ARG A 67 1.62 -26.40 -13.72
N ASP A 68 0.30 -26.53 -13.89
CA ASP A 68 -0.29 -27.47 -14.84
C ASP A 68 -0.06 -27.03 -16.31
N ASN A 69 0.20 -25.73 -16.55
CA ASN A 69 0.32 -25.14 -17.89
C ASN A 69 1.57 -24.24 -17.99
N PRO A 70 2.79 -24.78 -17.93
CA PRO A 70 4.03 -23.98 -17.86
C PRO A 70 4.30 -23.15 -19.13
N LYS A 71 3.75 -23.58 -20.29
CA LYS A 71 3.89 -22.86 -21.56
C LYS A 71 2.97 -21.65 -21.69
N GLU A 72 1.95 -21.54 -20.83
CA GLU A 72 0.99 -20.46 -20.90
C GLU A 72 1.41 -19.26 -20.06
N LYS A 73 1.16 -18.06 -20.59
CA LYS A 73 1.42 -16.83 -19.85
C LYS A 73 0.28 -16.55 -18.87
N VAL A 74 0.55 -16.80 -17.59
CA VAL A 74 -0.40 -16.63 -16.47
C VAL A 74 -0.04 -15.38 -15.65
N PRO A 75 -1.01 -14.57 -15.22
CA PRO A 75 -0.74 -13.42 -14.36
C PRO A 75 -0.29 -13.84 -12.96
N CYS A 76 0.62 -13.08 -12.37
CA CYS A 76 0.95 -13.24 -10.96
C CYS A 76 -0.21 -12.78 -10.05
N PHE A 77 -0.26 -13.28 -8.81
CA PHE A 77 -1.28 -12.94 -7.83
C PHE A 77 -1.44 -11.41 -7.63
N LYS A 78 -0.34 -10.66 -7.53
CA LYS A 78 -0.40 -9.19 -7.38
C LYS A 78 -1.11 -8.52 -8.57
N THR A 79 -0.77 -8.94 -9.79
CA THR A 79 -1.42 -8.44 -11.02
C THR A 79 -2.88 -8.83 -11.09
N PHE A 80 -3.22 -10.04 -10.66
CA PHE A 80 -4.60 -10.49 -10.60
C PHE A 80 -5.45 -9.59 -9.69
N TYR A 81 -4.99 -9.31 -8.47
CA TYR A 81 -5.71 -8.43 -7.53
C TYR A 81 -5.80 -6.99 -8.02
N ARG A 82 -4.79 -6.51 -8.77
CA ARG A 82 -4.87 -5.21 -9.45
C ARG A 82 -6.05 -5.17 -10.43
N TYR A 83 -6.23 -6.21 -11.23
CA TYR A 83 -7.34 -6.28 -12.18
C TYR A 83 -8.71 -6.40 -11.51
N ILE A 84 -8.81 -7.12 -10.38
CA ILE A 84 -10.05 -7.14 -9.59
C ILE A 84 -10.39 -5.73 -9.08
N ARG A 85 -9.41 -5.00 -8.55
CA ARG A 85 -9.63 -3.61 -8.06
C ARG A 85 -10.02 -2.64 -9.18
N GLN A 86 -9.49 -2.85 -10.38
CA GLN A 86 -9.83 -2.08 -11.58
C GLN A 86 -11.20 -2.49 -12.18
N ASN A 87 -11.92 -3.46 -11.57
CA ASN A 87 -13.14 -4.04 -12.11
C ASN A 87 -12.99 -4.57 -13.55
N ALA A 88 -11.77 -5.01 -13.92
CA ALA A 88 -11.47 -5.52 -15.26
C ALA A 88 -11.80 -7.02 -15.42
N LEU A 89 -12.21 -7.68 -14.34
CA LEU A 89 -12.54 -9.11 -14.31
C LEU A 89 -14.00 -9.30 -13.89
N VAL A 90 -14.54 -10.49 -14.17
CA VAL A 90 -15.88 -10.90 -13.73
C VAL A 90 -15.96 -11.00 -12.20
N ILE A 91 -14.87 -11.40 -11.56
CA ILE A 91 -14.75 -11.47 -10.12
C ILE A 91 -14.66 -10.05 -9.58
N LYS A 92 -15.59 -9.67 -8.71
CA LYS A 92 -15.56 -8.36 -8.05
C LYS A 92 -14.92 -8.47 -6.67
N PRO A 93 -14.41 -7.35 -6.13
CA PRO A 93 -13.87 -7.34 -4.78
C PRO A 93 -14.80 -7.88 -3.68
N HIS A 94 -16.12 -7.66 -3.78
CA HIS A 94 -17.11 -8.15 -2.80
C HIS A 94 -17.40 -9.65 -2.90
N ASP A 95 -17.09 -10.28 -4.03
CA ASP A 95 -17.19 -11.74 -4.15
C ASP A 95 -16.13 -12.46 -3.31
N LEU A 96 -15.12 -11.73 -2.80
CA LEU A 96 -13.98 -12.29 -2.11
C LEU A 96 -14.03 -12.08 -0.60
N PRO A 97 -13.91 -13.17 0.20
CA PRO A 97 -14.07 -13.12 1.66
C PRO A 97 -12.94 -12.38 2.41
N MET A 98 -11.88 -11.95 1.71
CA MET A 98 -10.74 -11.26 2.32
C MET A 98 -10.44 -9.90 1.71
N MET A 99 -11.06 -9.51 0.60
CA MET A 99 -10.55 -8.36 -0.14
C MET A 99 -11.01 -7.02 0.45
N TYR A 100 -12.25 -6.93 0.93
CA TYR A 100 -12.71 -5.84 1.79
C TYR A 100 -12.85 -6.34 3.22
N ARG A 101 -11.74 -6.54 3.93
CA ARG A 101 -11.82 -6.58 5.39
C ARG A 101 -11.70 -5.16 5.89
N LEU A 102 -12.82 -4.59 6.32
CA LEU A 102 -12.75 -3.51 7.30
C LEU A 102 -12.03 -4.08 8.51
N SER A 103 -10.99 -3.38 8.99
CA SER A 103 -10.40 -3.73 10.28
C SER A 103 -11.56 -3.82 11.28
N PRO A 104 -11.75 -4.95 11.98
CA PRO A 104 -12.83 -5.04 12.94
C PRO A 104 -12.70 -3.85 13.90
N ARG A 105 -13.77 -3.06 14.02
CA ARG A 105 -13.81 -1.94 14.95
C ARG A 105 -13.41 -2.52 16.29
N LYS A 106 -12.34 -1.99 16.89
CA LYS A 106 -11.91 -2.40 18.23
C LYS A 106 -13.02 -1.98 19.19
N ASN A 107 -14.09 -2.76 19.30
CA ASN A 107 -15.13 -2.63 20.32
C ASN A 107 -14.56 -3.12 21.66
N LYS A 108 -13.38 -2.66 22.02
CA LYS A 108 -12.99 -2.58 23.42
C LYS A 108 -13.33 -1.16 23.79
N HIS A 109 -14.35 -0.99 24.61
CA HIS A 109 -14.38 0.15 25.52
C HIS A 109 -12.96 0.23 26.10
N SER A 110 -12.21 1.27 25.74
CA SER A 110 -10.94 1.50 26.40
C SER A 110 -11.32 1.67 27.85
N LYS A 111 -10.96 0.68 28.69
CA LYS A 111 -10.98 0.84 30.15
C LYS A 111 -10.44 2.24 30.46
N PRO A 112 -10.99 2.97 31.46
CA PRO A 112 -10.64 4.37 31.71
C PRO A 112 -9.13 4.52 31.59
N LYS A 113 -8.70 5.45 30.73
CA LYS A 113 -7.28 5.73 30.47
C LYS A 113 -6.61 5.79 31.84
N GLY A 114 -5.72 4.82 32.10
CA GLY A 114 -5.07 4.68 33.39
C GLY A 114 -4.39 5.99 33.82
N HIS A 115 -4.01 6.05 35.09
CA HIS A 115 -3.10 7.09 35.58
C HIS A 115 -1.89 7.22 34.64
N ASN A 116 -1.35 8.44 34.48
CA ASN A 116 -0.17 8.65 33.65
C ASN A 116 0.93 7.65 34.09
N LYS A 117 1.41 6.83 33.16
CA LYS A 117 2.50 5.87 33.45
C LYS A 117 3.80 6.57 33.91
N LYS A 118 3.96 7.85 33.53
CA LYS A 118 5.08 8.70 33.94
C LYS A 118 4.61 9.66 35.02
N VAL A 119 5.38 9.75 36.10
CA VAL A 119 5.26 10.83 37.08
C VAL A 119 5.73 12.11 36.36
N LEU A 120 4.80 13.03 36.13
CA LEU A 120 5.13 14.37 35.65
C LEU A 120 5.67 15.11 36.87
N GLY A 121 6.93 15.56 36.82
CA GLY A 121 7.62 16.15 37.96
C GLY A 121 6.94 17.41 38.51
N ASN A 122 7.63 18.08 39.43
CA ASN A 122 7.08 19.22 40.16
C ASN A 122 6.80 20.42 39.24
N SER A 123 5.82 21.24 39.64
CA SER A 123 5.47 22.48 38.94
C SER A 123 6.62 23.49 38.94
N ILE A 124 6.65 24.36 37.93
CA ILE A 124 7.59 25.49 37.89
C ILE A 124 7.46 26.43 39.10
N SER A 125 6.26 26.57 39.66
CA SER A 125 6.00 27.44 40.82
C SER A 125 6.64 26.96 42.11
N THR A 126 7.02 25.68 42.20
CA THR A 126 7.62 25.09 43.41
C THR A 126 9.15 25.10 43.39
N ARG A 127 9.77 25.90 42.50
CA ARG A 127 11.23 25.95 42.39
C ARG A 127 11.86 26.87 43.44
N PRO A 128 13.10 26.57 43.90
CA PRO A 128 13.85 27.47 44.76
C PRO A 128 14.20 28.78 44.04
N THR A 129 14.25 29.88 44.78
CA THR A 129 14.48 31.24 44.27
C THR A 129 15.85 31.43 43.61
N GLU A 130 16.84 30.65 44.02
CA GLU A 130 18.20 30.66 43.46
C GLU A 130 18.22 30.33 41.96
N VAL A 131 17.34 29.41 41.53
CA VAL A 131 17.22 29.00 40.12
C VAL A 131 16.60 30.12 39.26
N LEU A 132 15.76 30.99 39.83
CA LEU A 132 15.20 32.14 39.12
C LEU A 132 16.28 33.19 38.79
N ASN A 133 17.30 33.31 39.65
CA ASN A 133 18.37 34.30 39.49
C ASN A 133 19.42 33.88 38.45
N ARG A 134 19.44 32.60 38.04
CA ARG A 134 20.29 32.05 36.96
C ARG A 134 21.79 32.34 37.11
N GLN A 135 22.28 32.46 38.34
CA GLN A 135 23.67 32.84 38.61
C GLN A 135 24.65 31.66 38.50
N GLU A 136 24.19 30.43 38.72
CA GLU A 136 25.05 29.24 38.66
C GLU A 136 24.94 28.47 37.34
N PHE A 137 26.04 27.81 36.98
CA PHE A 137 26.11 26.93 35.82
C PHE A 137 25.15 25.74 36.00
N GLY A 138 24.10 25.70 35.17
CA GLY A 138 23.04 24.66 35.21
C GLY A 138 21.62 25.20 35.38
N HIS A 139 21.43 26.50 35.62
CA HIS A 139 20.10 27.12 35.79
C HIS A 139 19.45 27.64 34.50
N TRP A 140 19.91 27.19 33.32
CA TRP A 140 19.49 27.69 32.01
C TRP A 140 18.52 26.75 31.27
N GLU A 141 17.99 25.72 31.93
CA GLU A 141 16.98 24.84 31.31
C GLU A 141 15.73 25.62 30.89
N ALA A 142 15.20 25.30 29.70
CA ALA A 142 14.03 25.97 29.14
C ALA A 142 12.73 25.50 29.81
N ASP A 143 11.86 26.45 30.17
CA ASP A 143 10.59 26.18 30.81
C ASP A 143 9.53 25.69 29.82
N LEU A 144 8.91 24.54 30.12
CA LEU A 144 7.79 24.03 29.35
C LEU A 144 6.47 24.30 30.09
N VAL A 145 5.53 24.95 29.39
CA VAL A 145 4.18 25.20 29.92
C VAL A 145 3.30 23.97 29.70
N LEU A 146 2.65 23.51 30.76
CA LEU A 146 1.61 22.46 30.69
C LEU A 146 0.34 23.03 30.04
N GLY A 147 0.10 22.69 28.77
CA GLY A 147 -1.12 23.08 28.06
C GLY A 147 -2.38 22.45 28.67
N LYS A 148 -3.51 23.18 28.63
CA LYS A 148 -4.83 22.67 29.05
C LYS A 148 -5.17 21.41 28.23
N LYS A 149 -5.36 20.28 28.90
CA LYS A 149 -5.92 19.07 28.28
C LYS A 149 -7.43 19.25 28.12
N THR A 150 -7.90 19.56 26.91
CA THR A 150 -9.32 19.48 26.58
C THR A 150 -9.77 18.02 26.62
N LYS A 151 -10.94 17.76 27.23
CA LYS A 151 -11.61 16.45 27.13
C LYS A 151 -12.10 16.29 25.70
N GLY A 152 -11.48 15.38 24.95
CA GLY A 152 -12.00 14.84 23.71
C GLY A 152 -12.60 13.46 23.92
#